data_AF-A0A8X7X874-F1
#
_entry.id   AF-A0A8X7X874-F1
#
_cell.length_a   1.000
_cell.length_b   1.000
_cell.length_c   1.000
_cell.angle_alpha   90.00
_cell.angle_beta   90.00
_cell.angle_gamma   90.00
#
_symmetry.space_group_name_H-M   'P 1'
#
loop_
_entity.id
_entity.type
_entity.pdbx_description
1 polymer ?
#
loop_
_entity_poly.entity_id
_entity_poly.type
_entity_poly.pdbx_seq_one_letter_code
_entity_poly.pdbx_strand_id
1 'polypeptide(L)'
;MASHKKRFSAAQVLHALDSDTSSDDKVNLVFSHANILDNMVNKLEKYANHLEEVVEERTNQLTIEKRKIDKLLSSMLPSFIAEQLMAGKSVEPESYESVTIFFSDIVGFTNMCSRSSPLEVVSLLNDLYSLFDDIIMNYDVYKVETIGDAYMVASGLPIRNGVKHVEEIATMSLHFLSSVMNFHIRHLSNETLKLRIGLNTGPVVAGVVGTTMPRYCLFGDSVNMASRMESNSLR
;
A
#
# COMPACT_ATOMS: atom_id res chain seq x y z
N MET A 1 40.97 -4.66 24.87
CA MET A 1 40.95 -3.39 25.62
C MET A 1 39.95 -3.52 26.76
N ALA A 2 40.43 -3.83 27.97
CA ALA A 2 39.59 -4.11 29.14
C ALA A 2 39.32 -2.83 29.93
N SER A 3 38.04 -2.47 30.09
CA SER A 3 37.60 -1.29 30.82
C SER A 3 37.61 -1.56 32.33
N HIS A 4 38.52 -0.91 33.04
CA HIS A 4 38.60 -0.94 34.50
C HIS A 4 37.40 -0.23 35.13
N LYS A 5 36.39 -1.01 35.52
CA LYS A 5 35.37 -0.58 36.51
C LYS A 5 36.07 -0.33 37.84
N LYS A 6 36.32 0.95 38.18
CA LYS A 6 36.65 1.35 39.55
C LYS A 6 35.43 1.09 40.42
N ARG A 7 35.44 -0.03 41.15
CA ARG A 7 34.59 -0.23 42.33
C ARG A 7 34.99 0.83 43.36
N PHE A 8 34.17 1.85 43.54
CA PHE A 8 34.26 2.70 44.72
C PHE A 8 33.89 1.84 45.92
N SER A 9 34.90 1.49 46.71
CA SER A 9 34.74 0.78 47.97
C SER A 9 34.09 1.73 48.98
N ALA A 10 33.02 1.28 49.65
CA ALA A 10 32.37 2.00 50.75
C ALA A 10 33.36 2.46 51.84
N ALA A 11 34.55 1.84 51.91
CA ALA A 11 35.62 2.21 52.83
C ALA A 11 36.24 3.60 52.55
N GLN A 12 36.17 4.13 51.31
CA GLN A 12 36.76 5.44 50.98
C GLN A 12 35.88 6.62 51.40
N VAL A 13 34.57 6.42 51.55
CA VAL A 13 33.64 7.47 52.00
C VAL A 13 33.72 7.67 53.52
N LEU A 14 34.02 6.59 54.26
CA LEU A 14 34.15 6.62 55.73
C LEU A 14 35.35 7.43 56.24
N HIS A 15 36.36 7.68 55.39
CA HIS A 15 37.60 8.35 55.79
C HIS A 15 37.55 9.89 55.71
N ALA A 16 36.42 10.48 55.27
CA ALA A 16 36.25 11.92 55.11
C ALA A 16 35.33 12.57 56.17
N LEU A 17 34.90 11.84 57.20
CA LEU A 17 34.05 12.36 58.28
C LEU A 17 34.85 12.49 59.57
N ASP A 18 35.46 13.66 59.76
CA ASP A 18 36.23 14.06 60.93
C ASP A 18 35.45 13.94 62.26
N SER A 19 36.22 13.97 63.34
CA SER A 19 35.96 13.38 64.66
C SER A 19 35.28 14.30 65.68
N ASP A 20 34.03 14.72 65.45
CA ASP A 20 33.26 15.44 66.50
C ASP A 20 31.73 15.30 66.43
N THR A 21 31.23 14.17 65.90
CA THR A 21 29.79 13.84 65.88
C THR A 21 29.54 12.48 66.53
N SER A 22 28.53 12.41 67.41
CA SER A 22 28.14 11.22 68.17
C SER A 22 28.02 9.99 67.26
N SER A 23 28.46 8.83 67.75
CA SER A 23 28.44 7.55 67.02
C SER A 23 27.05 7.16 66.50
N ASP A 24 25.98 7.59 67.18
CA ASP A 24 24.59 7.36 66.76
C ASP A 24 24.17 8.26 65.59
N ASP A 25 24.72 9.48 65.47
CA ASP A 25 24.41 10.42 64.38
C ASP A 25 25.09 10.02 63.07
N LYS A 26 26.32 9.48 63.13
CA LYS A 26 27.02 8.95 61.94
C LYS A 26 26.33 7.69 61.38
N VAL A 27 25.83 6.81 62.25
CA VAL A 27 25.07 5.62 61.84
C VAL A 27 23.73 6.00 61.22
N ASN A 28 22.99 6.95 61.81
CA ASN A 28 21.74 7.46 61.24
C ASN A 28 21.95 8.17 59.89
N LEU A 29 23.04 8.92 59.72
CA LEU A 29 23.35 9.60 58.45
C LEU A 29 23.67 8.60 57.33
N VAL A 30 24.42 7.54 57.62
CA VAL A 30 24.74 6.47 56.65
C VAL A 30 23.50 5.64 56.31
N PHE A 31 22.65 5.30 57.28
CA PHE A 31 21.37 4.63 57.04
C PHE A 31 20.39 5.50 56.25
N SER A 32 20.36 6.81 56.51
CA SER A 32 19.54 7.76 55.75
C SER A 32 19.99 7.84 54.28
N HIS A 33 21.30 7.92 54.01
CA HIS A 33 21.83 7.91 52.66
C HIS A 33 21.63 6.57 51.93
N ALA A 34 21.73 5.44 52.64
CA ALA A 34 21.41 4.12 52.08
C ALA A 34 19.92 4.03 51.70
N ASN A 35 19.01 4.49 52.56
CA ASN A 35 17.58 4.57 52.25
C ASN A 35 17.26 5.51 51.07
N ILE A 36 18.02 6.60 50.90
CA ILE A 36 17.85 7.52 49.75
C ILE A 36 18.33 6.84 48.46
N LEU A 37 19.48 6.18 48.50
CA LEU A 37 20.01 5.45 47.34
C LEU A 37 19.08 4.31 46.91
N ASP A 38 18.56 3.52 47.85
CA ASP A 38 17.60 2.45 47.55
C ASP A 38 16.29 3.02 46.98
N ASN A 39 15.80 4.14 47.50
CA ASN A 39 14.64 4.84 46.93
C ASN A 39 14.91 5.37 45.50
N MET A 40 16.13 5.85 45.22
CA MET A 40 16.51 6.29 43.88
C MET A 40 16.65 5.11 42.92
N VAL A 41 17.21 3.99 43.36
CA VAL A 41 17.31 2.74 42.57
C VAL A 41 15.92 2.22 42.23
N ASN A 42 15.02 2.13 43.22
CA ASN A 42 13.63 1.71 43.00
C ASN A 42 12.87 2.64 42.04
N LYS A 43 13.12 3.96 42.09
CA LYS A 43 12.55 4.91 41.12
C LYS A 43 13.11 4.68 39.72
N LEU A 44 14.43 4.52 39.57
CA LEU A 44 15.06 4.26 38.29
C LEU A 44 14.57 2.95 37.66
N GLU A 45 14.40 1.91 38.46
CA GLU A 45 13.86 0.62 38.01
C GLU A 45 12.40 0.76 37.54
N LYS A 46 11.56 1.48 38.30
CA LYS A 46 10.20 1.82 37.87
C LYS A 46 10.18 2.63 36.56
N TYR A 47 11.08 3.60 36.41
CA TYR A 47 11.19 4.38 35.17
C TYR A 47 11.66 3.51 34.00
N ALA A 48 12.61 2.60 34.22
CA ALA A 48 13.09 1.68 33.18
C ALA A 48 11.97 0.75 32.71
N ASN A 49 11.26 0.10 33.63
CA ASN A 49 10.15 -0.80 33.30
C ASN A 49 9.00 -0.06 32.60
N HIS A 50 8.67 1.15 33.06
CA HIS A 50 7.65 1.96 32.41
C HIS A 50 8.10 2.42 31.01
N LEU A 51 9.38 2.75 30.82
CA LEU A 51 9.91 3.12 29.52
C LEU A 51 9.91 1.94 28.56
N GLU A 52 10.24 0.73 29.03
CA GLU A 52 10.13 -0.50 28.23
C GLU A 52 8.69 -0.74 27.80
N GLU A 53 7.73 -0.61 28.71
CA GLU A 53 6.29 -0.74 28.41
C GLU A 53 5.85 0.30 27.36
N VAL A 54 6.24 1.57 27.52
CA VAL A 54 5.94 2.63 26.56
C VAL A 54 6.60 2.37 25.21
N VAL A 55 7.85 1.90 25.19
CA VAL A 55 8.56 1.57 23.94
C VAL A 55 7.87 0.40 23.24
N GLU A 56 7.46 -0.64 23.97
CA GLU A 56 6.72 -1.78 23.42
C GLU A 56 5.38 -1.34 22.85
N GLU A 57 4.60 -0.54 23.58
CA GLU A 57 3.32 -0.01 23.11
C GLU A 57 3.49 0.81 21.83
N ARG A 58 4.47 1.73 21.81
CA ARG A 58 4.76 2.56 20.63
C ARG A 58 5.25 1.73 19.44
N THR A 59 6.08 0.71 19.69
CA THR A 59 6.57 -0.19 18.64
C THR A 59 5.41 -1.00 18.04
N ASN A 60 4.48 -1.45 18.86
CA ASN A 60 3.26 -2.13 18.41
C ASN A 60 2.36 -1.21 17.58
N GLN A 61 2.12 0.02 18.05
CA GLN A 61 1.35 1.03 17.30
C GLN A 61 1.99 1.33 15.94
N LEU A 62 3.31 1.55 15.90
CA LEU A 62 4.04 1.79 14.64
C LEU A 62 3.94 0.60 13.69
N THR A 63 3.99 -0.63 14.22
CA THR A 63 3.87 -1.85 13.40
C THR A 63 2.48 -1.97 12.78
N ILE A 64 1.43 -1.65 13.55
CA ILE A 64 0.05 -1.65 13.06
C ILE A 64 -0.14 -0.59 11.96
N GLU A 65 0.32 0.63 12.19
CA GLU A 65 0.21 1.71 11.20
C GLU A 65 1.03 1.40 9.94
N LYS A 66 2.24 0.86 10.09
CA LYS A 66 3.05 0.41 8.95
C LYS A 66 2.32 -0.63 8.10
N ARG A 67 1.72 -1.65 8.72
CA ARG A 67 0.93 -2.66 7.99
C ARG A 67 -0.25 -2.07 7.23
N LYS A 68 -0.92 -1.05 7.78
CA LYS A 68 -2.03 -0.37 7.08
C LYS A 68 -1.54 0.37 5.84
N ILE A 69 -0.41 1.07 5.96
CA ILE A 69 0.24 1.78 4.84
C ILE A 69 0.67 0.78 3.77
N ASP A 70 1.34 -0.32 4.15
CA ASP A 70 1.81 -1.34 3.22
C ASP A 70 0.63 -1.95 2.44
N LYS A 71 -0.49 -2.25 3.13
CA LYS A 71 -1.70 -2.78 2.50
C LYS A 71 -2.29 -1.78 1.51
N LEU A 72 -2.41 -0.51 1.88
CA LEU A 72 -2.93 0.54 1.00
C LEU A 72 -2.04 0.72 -0.24
N LEU A 73 -0.73 0.76 -0.05
CA LEU A 73 0.23 0.94 -1.14
C LEU A 73 0.18 -0.24 -2.12
N SER A 74 0.09 -1.47 -1.61
CA SER A 74 -0.03 -2.68 -2.43
C SER A 74 -1.35 -2.77 -3.20
N SER A 75 -2.38 -2.04 -2.77
CA SER A 75 -3.66 -1.96 -3.50
C SER A 75 -3.65 -0.93 -4.62
N MET A 76 -2.72 0.04 -4.58
CA MET A 76 -2.60 1.11 -5.58
C MET A 76 -1.51 0.83 -6.62
N LEU A 77 -0.44 0.13 -6.22
CA LEU A 77 0.73 -0.13 -7.06
C LEU A 77 1.09 -1.61 -7.03
N PRO A 78 1.70 -2.14 -8.10
CA PRO A 78 2.29 -3.47 -8.06
C PRO A 78 3.24 -3.63 -6.87
N SER A 79 3.21 -4.78 -6.20
CA SER A 79 3.97 -5.03 -4.96
C SER A 79 5.46 -4.71 -5.09
N PHE A 80 6.08 -5.08 -6.21
CA PHE A 80 7.49 -4.78 -6.48
C PHE A 80 7.78 -3.27 -6.56
N ILE A 81 6.87 -2.49 -7.13
CA ILE A 81 6.99 -1.03 -7.22
C ILE A 81 6.80 -0.40 -5.84
N ALA A 82 5.78 -0.86 -5.10
CA ALA A 82 5.53 -0.44 -3.74
C ALA A 82 6.78 -0.68 -2.85
N GLU A 83 7.40 -1.85 -2.93
CA GLU A 83 8.63 -2.19 -2.19
C GLU A 83 9.80 -1.26 -2.53
N GLN A 84 10.02 -0.96 -3.81
CA GLN A 84 11.09 -0.05 -4.23
C GLN A 84 10.87 1.38 -3.73
N LEU A 85 9.65 1.89 -3.85
CA LEU A 85 9.30 3.23 -3.40
C LEU A 85 9.42 3.35 -1.87
N MET A 86 8.99 2.33 -1.12
CA MET A 86 9.20 2.26 0.34
C MET A 86 10.67 2.21 0.73
N ALA A 87 11.52 1.61 -0.10
CA ALA A 87 12.97 1.60 0.08
C ALA A 87 13.65 2.92 -0.35
N GLY A 88 12.90 3.93 -0.80
CA GLY A 88 13.43 5.19 -1.30
C GLY A 88 14.19 5.07 -2.62
N LYS A 89 13.92 4.00 -3.38
CA LYS A 89 14.54 3.75 -4.70
C LYS A 89 13.66 4.28 -5.82
N SER A 90 14.30 4.77 -6.88
CA SER A 90 13.64 5.06 -8.16
C SER A 90 13.25 3.75 -8.84
N VAL A 91 12.06 3.74 -9.45
CA VAL A 91 11.63 2.65 -10.34
C VAL A 91 11.93 3.08 -11.76
N GLU A 92 13.00 2.50 -12.33
CA GLU A 92 13.38 2.79 -13.71
C GLU A 92 12.34 2.25 -14.70
N PRO A 93 12.04 2.97 -15.79
CA PRO A 93 11.16 2.47 -16.83
C PRO A 93 11.69 1.17 -17.46
N GLU A 94 10.80 0.22 -17.72
CA GLU A 94 11.11 -1.06 -18.33
C GLU A 94 10.39 -1.22 -19.68
N SER A 95 11.08 -1.75 -20.68
CA SER A 95 10.51 -2.11 -21.97
C SER A 95 10.04 -3.56 -21.96
N TYR A 96 8.83 -3.80 -22.44
CA TYR A 96 8.22 -5.11 -22.58
C TYR A 96 7.98 -5.40 -24.05
N GLU A 97 8.52 -6.51 -24.56
CA GLU A 97 8.41 -6.86 -25.99
C GLU A 97 7.00 -7.29 -26.40
N SER A 98 6.29 -7.98 -25.50
CA SER A 98 4.96 -8.53 -25.75
C SER A 98 4.09 -8.42 -24.51
N VAL A 99 3.04 -7.61 -24.61
CA VAL A 99 2.01 -7.36 -23.59
C VAL A 99 0.67 -7.36 -24.31
N THR A 100 -0.35 -8.00 -23.75
CA THR A 100 -1.73 -7.83 -24.25
C THR A 100 -2.45 -6.80 -23.40
N ILE A 101 -3.02 -5.82 -24.08
CA ILE A 101 -3.73 -4.69 -23.49
C ILE A 101 -5.21 -4.84 -23.82
N PHE A 102 -6.02 -4.64 -22.79
CA PHE A 102 -7.47 -4.55 -22.83
C PHE A 102 -7.90 -3.11 -22.58
N PHE A 103 -8.81 -2.61 -23.42
CA PHE A 103 -9.59 -1.42 -23.16
C PHE A 103 -11.06 -1.76 -23.25
N SER A 104 -11.86 -1.21 -22.35
CA SER A 104 -13.31 -1.14 -22.53
C SER A 104 -13.87 0.24 -22.30
N ASP A 105 -15.04 0.45 -22.88
CA ASP A 105 -15.86 1.66 -22.74
C ASP A 105 -17.35 1.29 -22.66
N ILE A 106 -18.14 2.12 -22.01
CA ILE A 106 -19.58 1.92 -21.88
C ILE A 106 -20.28 2.57 -23.08
N VAL A 107 -20.98 1.75 -23.88
CA VAL A 107 -21.68 2.25 -25.06
C VAL A 107 -22.83 3.16 -24.65
N GLY A 108 -22.75 4.43 -25.03
CA GLY A 108 -23.80 5.42 -24.78
C GLY A 108 -23.74 6.06 -23.38
N PHE A 109 -22.61 5.92 -22.67
CA PHE A 109 -22.42 6.46 -21.32
C PHE A 109 -22.76 7.93 -21.18
N THR A 110 -22.35 8.78 -22.13
CA THR A 110 -22.67 10.22 -22.12
C THR A 110 -24.18 10.48 -22.12
N ASN A 111 -24.95 9.71 -22.90
CA ASN A 111 -26.40 9.83 -22.94
C ASN A 111 -27.03 9.36 -21.62
N MET A 112 -26.56 8.24 -21.07
CA MET A 112 -26.99 7.78 -19.75
C MET A 112 -26.73 8.84 -18.68
N CYS A 113 -25.53 9.41 -18.64
CA CYS A 113 -25.17 10.47 -17.69
C CYS A 113 -26.05 11.70 -17.82
N SER A 114 -26.51 12.07 -19.02
CA SER A 114 -27.40 13.21 -19.21
C SER A 114 -28.80 13.02 -18.62
N ARG A 115 -29.21 11.78 -18.36
CA ARG A 115 -30.53 11.38 -17.84
C ARG A 115 -30.50 10.94 -16.38
N SER A 116 -29.31 10.84 -15.79
CA SER A 116 -29.11 10.37 -14.43
C SER A 116 -28.55 11.50 -13.58
N SER A 117 -28.85 11.48 -12.28
CA SER A 117 -28.19 12.37 -11.33
C SER A 117 -26.70 11.97 -11.18
N PRO A 118 -25.81 12.91 -10.80
CA PRO A 118 -24.41 12.59 -10.55
C PRO A 118 -24.22 11.46 -9.51
N LEU A 119 -25.08 11.39 -8.49
CA LEU A 119 -25.04 10.33 -7.48
C LEU A 119 -25.36 8.96 -8.09
N GLU A 120 -26.35 8.89 -8.98
CA GLU A 120 -26.71 7.64 -9.67
C GLU A 120 -25.62 7.17 -10.64
N VAL A 121 -24.95 8.09 -11.33
CA VAL A 121 -23.81 7.78 -12.21
C VAL A 121 -22.65 7.20 -11.41
N VAL A 122 -22.28 7.83 -10.29
CA VAL A 122 -21.22 7.32 -9.41
C VAL A 122 -21.58 5.94 -8.84
N SER A 123 -22.84 5.78 -8.43
CA SER A 123 -23.33 4.50 -7.91
C SER A 123 -23.26 3.38 -8.97
N LEU A 124 -23.60 3.68 -10.22
CA LEU A 124 -23.50 2.76 -11.35
C LEU A 124 -22.04 2.37 -11.64
N LEU A 125 -21.13 3.34 -11.72
CA LEU A 125 -19.72 3.09 -11.97
C LEU A 125 -19.10 2.24 -10.85
N ASN A 126 -19.44 2.52 -9.59
CA ASN A 126 -18.94 1.74 -8.46
C ASN A 126 -19.42 0.27 -8.52
N ASP A 127 -20.69 0.02 -8.83
CA ASP A 127 -21.21 -1.35 -8.98
C ASP A 127 -20.51 -2.08 -10.13
N LEU A 128 -20.34 -1.41 -11.27
CA LEU A 128 -19.71 -1.99 -12.45
C LEU A 128 -18.23 -2.29 -12.22
N TYR A 129 -17.48 -1.35 -11.64
CA TYR A 129 -16.06 -1.54 -11.36
C TYR A 129 -15.83 -2.56 -10.26
N SER A 130 -16.73 -2.66 -9.27
CA SER A 130 -16.65 -3.73 -8.27
C SER A 130 -16.83 -5.10 -8.93
N LEU A 131 -17.80 -5.24 -9.85
CA LEU A 131 -17.96 -6.46 -10.65
C LEU A 131 -16.71 -6.77 -11.49
N PHE A 132 -16.10 -5.78 -12.13
CA PHE A 132 -14.88 -5.99 -12.91
C PHE A 132 -13.69 -6.33 -12.02
N ASP A 133 -13.52 -5.67 -10.89
CA ASP A 133 -12.47 -5.93 -9.91
C ASP A 133 -12.55 -7.38 -9.39
N ASP A 134 -13.76 -7.85 -9.06
CA ASP A 134 -14.00 -9.25 -8.65
C ASP A 134 -13.63 -10.26 -9.74
N ILE A 135 -13.90 -9.92 -11.01
CA ILE A 135 -13.58 -10.80 -12.14
C ILE A 135 -12.06 -10.86 -12.36
N ILE A 136 -11.36 -9.71 -12.40
CA ILE A 136 -9.92 -9.67 -12.71
C ILE A 136 -9.08 -10.38 -11.65
N MET A 137 -9.57 -10.53 -10.41
CA MET A 137 -8.90 -11.30 -9.37
C MET A 137 -8.67 -12.77 -9.74
N ASN A 138 -9.39 -13.30 -10.74
CA ASN A 138 -9.26 -14.68 -11.21
C ASN A 138 -8.25 -14.84 -12.36
N TYR A 139 -7.62 -13.76 -12.82
CA TYR A 139 -6.74 -13.74 -13.98
C TYR A 139 -5.38 -13.12 -13.65
N ASP A 140 -4.35 -13.52 -14.38
CA ASP A 140 -3.01 -12.90 -14.28
C ASP A 140 -2.96 -11.60 -15.06
N VAL A 141 -3.54 -10.55 -14.48
CA VAL A 141 -3.70 -9.25 -15.10
C VAL A 141 -3.43 -8.11 -14.12
N TYR A 142 -3.02 -6.96 -14.66
CA TYR A 142 -2.81 -5.73 -13.92
C TYR A 142 -3.80 -4.65 -14.39
N LYS A 143 -4.57 -4.11 -13.44
CA LYS A 143 -5.46 -2.96 -13.68
C LYS A 143 -4.64 -1.70 -13.81
N VAL A 144 -4.76 -1.03 -14.96
CA VAL A 144 -4.10 0.25 -15.22
C VAL A 144 -5.07 1.35 -14.86
N GLU A 145 -4.62 2.36 -14.11
CA GLU A 145 -5.49 3.47 -13.76
C GLU A 145 -5.80 4.35 -14.99
N THR A 146 -7.09 4.59 -15.22
CA THR A 146 -7.62 5.36 -16.35
C THR A 146 -8.37 6.60 -15.89
N ILE A 147 -8.79 7.42 -16.86
CA ILE A 147 -9.67 8.57 -16.66
C ILE A 147 -11.04 8.23 -17.24
N GLY A 148 -12.11 8.47 -16.48
CA GLY A 148 -13.49 8.35 -16.95
C GLY A 148 -14.13 6.97 -16.75
N ASP A 149 -14.93 6.57 -17.72
CA ASP A 149 -15.68 5.32 -17.84
C ASP A 149 -14.90 4.20 -18.53
N ALA A 150 -13.71 4.51 -19.05
CA ALA A 150 -12.84 3.53 -19.66
C ALA A 150 -12.20 2.61 -18.60
N TYR A 151 -12.19 1.31 -18.84
CA TYR A 151 -11.53 0.33 -17.98
C TYR A 151 -10.36 -0.32 -18.73
N MET A 152 -9.15 -0.17 -18.20
CA MET A 152 -7.93 -0.66 -18.84
C MET A 152 -7.23 -1.71 -17.98
N VAL A 153 -6.86 -2.81 -18.64
CA VAL A 153 -6.17 -3.93 -18.02
C VAL A 153 -5.06 -4.40 -18.95
N ALA A 154 -3.94 -4.88 -18.41
CA ALA A 154 -2.86 -5.46 -19.19
C ALA A 154 -2.36 -6.77 -18.57
N SER A 155 -1.86 -7.68 -19.40
CA SER A 155 -1.18 -8.90 -18.96
C SER A 155 0.17 -9.05 -19.63
N GLY A 156 1.10 -9.76 -18.98
CA GLY A 156 2.50 -9.84 -19.37
C GLY A 156 3.36 -8.72 -18.75
N LEU A 157 2.76 -7.90 -17.89
CA LEU A 157 3.40 -6.90 -17.05
C LEU A 157 2.63 -6.77 -15.72
N PRO A 158 3.24 -6.24 -14.65
CA PRO A 158 4.68 -5.93 -14.53
C PRO A 158 5.55 -7.19 -14.50
N ILE A 159 4.94 -8.35 -14.21
CA ILE A 159 5.59 -9.66 -14.25
C ILE A 159 5.30 -10.30 -15.61
N ARG A 160 6.35 -10.78 -16.29
CA ARG A 160 6.23 -11.46 -17.58
C ARG A 160 5.68 -12.86 -17.38
N ASN A 161 4.69 -13.25 -18.19
CA ASN A 161 4.05 -14.56 -18.14
C ASN A 161 4.18 -15.37 -19.44
N GLY A 162 5.17 -15.02 -20.28
CA GLY A 162 5.43 -15.70 -21.55
C GLY A 162 4.39 -15.33 -22.60
N VAL A 163 3.64 -16.31 -23.10
CA VAL A 163 2.55 -16.10 -24.09
C VAL A 163 1.15 -16.11 -23.45
N LYS A 164 1.07 -16.39 -22.15
CA LYS A 164 -0.21 -16.53 -21.43
C LYS A 164 -1.01 -15.24 -21.41
N HIS A 165 -0.35 -14.08 -21.47
CA HIS A 165 -1.02 -12.79 -21.50
C HIS A 165 -2.15 -12.67 -22.53
N VAL A 166 -2.05 -13.35 -23.67
CA VAL A 166 -3.10 -13.35 -24.69
C VAL A 166 -4.32 -14.13 -24.20
N GLU A 167 -4.12 -15.32 -23.64
CA GLU A 167 -5.19 -16.19 -23.14
C GLU A 167 -5.89 -15.57 -21.93
N GLU A 168 -5.13 -15.02 -20.98
CA GLU A 168 -5.65 -14.33 -19.80
C GLU A 168 -6.60 -13.20 -20.19
N ILE A 169 -6.15 -12.29 -21.07
CA ILE A 169 -6.96 -11.16 -21.50
C ILE A 169 -8.16 -11.60 -22.35
N ALA A 170 -7.99 -12.56 -23.26
CA ALA A 170 -9.09 -13.04 -24.10
C ALA A 170 -10.20 -13.70 -23.26
N THR A 171 -9.82 -14.54 -22.29
CA THR A 171 -10.77 -15.24 -21.41
C THR A 171 -11.45 -14.26 -20.46
N MET A 172 -10.69 -13.34 -19.87
CA MET A 172 -11.23 -12.25 -19.04
C MET A 172 -12.25 -11.40 -19.82
N SER A 173 -11.96 -11.07 -21.07
CA SER A 173 -12.86 -10.29 -21.93
C SER A 173 -14.22 -10.98 -22.13
N LEU A 174 -14.22 -12.29 -22.36
CA LEU A 174 -15.45 -13.06 -22.47
C LEU A 174 -16.23 -13.11 -21.16
N HIS A 175 -15.51 -13.23 -20.03
CA HIS A 175 -16.12 -13.19 -18.70
C HIS A 175 -16.79 -11.84 -18.44
N PHE A 176 -16.13 -10.72 -18.77
CA PHE A 176 -16.73 -9.38 -18.67
C PHE A 176 -18.03 -9.28 -19.48
N LEU A 177 -18.01 -9.71 -20.75
CA LEU A 177 -19.20 -9.67 -21.61
C LEU A 177 -20.35 -10.50 -21.03
N SER A 178 -20.06 -11.70 -20.52
CA SER A 178 -21.05 -12.56 -19.88
C SER A 178 -21.66 -11.92 -18.62
N SER A 179 -20.83 -11.33 -17.78
CA SER A 179 -21.26 -10.72 -16.51
C SER A 179 -22.06 -9.43 -16.75
N VAL A 180 -21.68 -8.62 -17.74
CA VAL A 180 -22.40 -7.39 -18.12
C VAL A 180 -23.81 -7.69 -18.64
N MET A 181 -24.04 -8.83 -19.31
CA MET A 181 -25.39 -9.22 -19.76
C MET A 181 -26.39 -9.37 -18.60
N ASN A 182 -25.92 -9.73 -17.40
CA ASN A 182 -26.74 -9.88 -16.20
C ASN A 182 -26.67 -8.67 -15.27
N PHE A 183 -25.95 -7.61 -15.66
CA PHE A 183 -25.78 -6.41 -14.85
C PHE A 183 -27.04 -5.54 -14.91
N HIS A 184 -27.57 -5.17 -13.74
CA HIS A 184 -28.81 -4.39 -13.64
C HIS A 184 -28.52 -2.95 -13.21
N ILE A 185 -28.96 -1.98 -14.01
CA ILE A 185 -28.82 -0.56 -13.70
C ILE A 185 -29.96 -0.13 -12.78
N ARG A 186 -29.66 0.10 -11.50
CA ARG A 186 -30.66 0.37 -10.44
C ARG A 186 -31.67 1.49 -10.77
N HIS A 187 -31.20 2.56 -11.41
CA HIS A 187 -32.01 3.74 -11.73
C HIS A 187 -32.57 3.72 -13.18
N LEU A 188 -32.16 2.75 -14.00
CA LEU A 188 -32.59 2.57 -15.39
C LEU A 188 -32.90 1.09 -15.65
N SER A 189 -33.91 0.56 -14.95
CA SER A 189 -34.21 -0.88 -14.95
C SER A 189 -34.56 -1.49 -16.31
N ASN A 190 -34.92 -0.65 -17.29
CA ASN A 190 -35.28 -1.08 -18.65
C ASN A 190 -34.10 -0.98 -19.64
N GLU A 191 -32.93 -0.51 -19.18
CA GLU A 191 -31.75 -0.40 -20.02
C GLU A 191 -30.76 -1.51 -19.69
N THR A 192 -30.16 -2.07 -20.75
CA THR A 192 -29.08 -3.04 -20.63
C THR A 192 -27.76 -2.34 -20.86
N LEU A 193 -26.81 -2.57 -19.94
CA LEU A 193 -25.45 -2.07 -20.11
C LEU A 193 -24.80 -2.79 -21.29
N LYS A 194 -24.17 -2.03 -22.19
CA LYS A 194 -23.40 -2.56 -23.31
C LYS A 194 -21.95 -2.13 -23.16
N LEU A 195 -21.06 -3.10 -23.23
CA LEU A 195 -19.62 -2.89 -23.13
C LEU A 195 -19.00 -2.99 -24.52
N ARG A 196 -18.16 -2.03 -24.88
CA ARG A 196 -17.27 -2.14 -26.03
C ARG A 196 -15.89 -2.56 -25.55
N ILE A 197 -15.23 -3.47 -26.26
CA ILE A 197 -13.91 -3.99 -25.90
C ILE A 197 -12.98 -3.86 -27.10
N GLY A 198 -11.76 -3.37 -26.83
CA GLY A 198 -10.63 -3.35 -27.77
C GLY A 198 -9.42 -4.04 -27.16
N LEU A 199 -8.83 -4.96 -27.93
CA LEU A 199 -7.63 -5.69 -27.53
C LEU A 199 -6.50 -5.40 -28.50
N ASN A 200 -5.28 -5.32 -28.00
CA ASN A 200 -4.09 -5.34 -28.84
C ASN A 200 -2.90 -5.95 -28.11
N THR A 201 -2.04 -6.65 -28.85
CA THR A 201 -0.79 -7.20 -28.32
C THR A 201 0.39 -6.54 -29.00
N GLY A 202 1.41 -6.17 -28.21
CA GLY A 202 2.68 -5.71 -28.76
C GLY A 202 3.58 -5.07 -27.72
N PRO A 203 4.63 -4.35 -28.16
CA PRO A 203 5.61 -3.77 -27.26
C PRO A 203 5.07 -2.56 -26.50
N VAL A 204 5.46 -2.45 -25.23
CA VAL A 204 5.05 -1.38 -24.31
C VAL A 204 6.23 -0.99 -23.45
N VAL A 205 6.37 0.30 -23.15
CA VAL A 205 7.26 0.78 -22.08
C VAL A 205 6.38 1.10 -20.87
N ALA A 206 6.73 0.57 -19.70
CA ALA A 206 6.00 0.85 -18.47
C ALA A 206 6.93 1.46 -17.41
N GLY A 207 6.40 2.37 -16.60
CA GLY A 207 7.19 3.08 -15.59
C GLY A 207 6.32 3.87 -14.63
N VAL A 208 6.94 4.33 -13.54
CA VAL A 208 6.25 5.15 -12.53
C VAL A 208 6.35 6.63 -12.90
N VAL A 209 5.21 7.31 -12.97
CA VAL A 209 5.14 8.75 -13.24
C VAL A 209 4.57 9.48 -12.02
N GLY A 210 5.18 10.62 -11.69
CA GLY A 210 4.78 11.46 -10.56
C GLY A 210 5.57 11.17 -9.28
N THR A 211 5.93 12.22 -8.55
CA THR A 211 6.71 12.14 -7.31
C THR A 211 5.81 12.13 -6.07
N THR A 212 4.77 12.95 -6.05
CA THR A 212 3.82 13.03 -4.92
C THR A 212 2.73 11.97 -5.00
N MET A 213 2.28 11.64 -6.23
CA MET A 213 1.24 10.65 -6.49
C MET A 213 1.73 9.71 -7.60
N PRO A 214 2.57 8.72 -7.24
CA PRO A 214 3.17 7.81 -8.21
C PRO A 214 2.11 6.92 -8.86
N ARG A 215 2.11 6.87 -10.20
CA ARG A 215 1.20 6.02 -10.99
C ARG A 215 2.02 5.14 -11.92
N TYR A 216 1.72 3.85 -11.97
CA TYR A 216 2.35 2.96 -12.93
C TYR A 216 1.64 3.08 -14.28
N CYS A 217 2.32 3.68 -15.25
CA CYS A 217 1.76 4.04 -16.55
C CYS A 217 2.38 3.21 -17.66
N LEU A 218 1.58 2.93 -18.69
CA LEU A 218 1.98 2.22 -19.90
C LEU A 218 2.05 3.20 -21.07
N PHE A 219 3.09 3.11 -21.87
CA PHE A 219 3.37 3.95 -23.02
C PHE A 219 3.72 3.11 -24.24
N GLY A 220 3.40 3.63 -25.42
CA GLY A 220 3.76 3.02 -26.69
C GLY A 220 2.58 2.91 -27.65
N ASP A 221 2.90 2.68 -28.92
CA ASP A 221 1.89 2.61 -29.98
C ASP A 221 0.90 1.47 -29.78
N SER A 222 1.30 0.37 -29.13
CA SER A 222 0.41 -0.73 -28.81
C SER A 222 -0.74 -0.33 -27.86
N VAL A 223 -0.50 0.60 -26.93
CA VAL A 223 -1.53 1.16 -26.04
C VAL A 223 -2.53 1.98 -26.86
N ASN A 224 -2.02 2.86 -27.71
CA ASN A 224 -2.85 3.69 -28.59
C ASN A 224 -3.67 2.85 -29.57
N MET A 225 -3.08 1.77 -30.08
CA MET A 225 -3.78 0.84 -30.97
C MET A 225 -4.89 0.08 -30.23
N ALA A 226 -4.67 -0.37 -28.99
CA ALA A 226 -5.72 -1.00 -28.18
C ALA A 226 -6.90 -0.05 -27.96
N SER A 227 -6.63 1.21 -27.60
CA SER A 227 -7.65 2.25 -27.47
C SER A 227 -8.39 2.50 -28.79
N ARG A 228 -7.70 2.55 -29.94
CA ARG A 228 -8.36 2.68 -31.25
C ARG A 228 -9.19 1.46 -31.63
N MET A 229 -8.75 0.25 -31.26
CA MET A 229 -9.52 -0.97 -31.48
C MET A 229 -10.81 -0.95 -30.68
N GLU A 230 -10.78 -0.41 -29.46
CA GLU A 230 -12.00 -0.16 -28.68
C GLU A 230 -12.86 0.86 -29.45
N SER A 231 -12.36 2.06 -29.73
CA SER A 231 -13.23 3.14 -30.22
C SER A 231 -13.83 2.89 -31.62
N ASN A 232 -13.23 1.99 -32.41
CA ASN A 232 -13.75 1.58 -33.73
C ASN A 232 -14.51 0.25 -33.71
N SER A 233 -14.64 -0.42 -32.57
CA SER A 233 -15.39 -1.67 -32.47
C SER A 233 -16.89 -1.43 -32.70
N LEU A 234 -17.54 -2.39 -33.37
CA LEU A 234 -18.93 -2.28 -33.80
C LEU A 234 -19.87 -2.23 -32.59
N ARG A 235 -20.94 -1.45 -32.72
CA ARG A 235 -21.93 -1.18 -31.66
C ARG A 235 -22.90 -2.33 -31.38
#